data_AF-A0A9P1G1C7-F1
#
_entry.id   AF-A0A9P1G1C7-F1
#
_cell.length_a   1.000
_cell.length_b   1.000
_cell.length_c   1.000
_cell.angle_alpha   90.00
_cell.angle_beta   90.00
_cell.angle_gamma   90.00
#
_symmetry.space_group_name_H-M   'P 1'
#
loop_
_entity.id
_entity.type
_entity.pdbx_description
1 polymer ?
#
loop_
_entity_poly.entity_id
_entity_poly.type
_entity_poly.pdbx_seq_one_letter_code
_entity_poly.pdbx_strand_id
1 'polypeptide(L)'
;MAGPPCSLMVNACQSVHRRSEWRLEGDTRWFKVRMSNRIWKNFAVVLKAIIHRGVFICVEQPAQSWALKQEYFRELIKIGNMTTTTTWMAFYNHDLLKATHLLSNCRAIQSMRKVMTKKDRKHFNARFEKRNRRRANPRVYHSVVQKRDGSKGWQGGPHLASSAEYTSSFCLAVYQCWLEAQPAQPAQP
;
A
#
# COMPACT_ATOMS: atom_id res chain seq x y z
N MET A 1 7.15 10.02 -2.12
CA MET A 1 6.33 8.89 -1.66
C MET A 1 7.05 8.26 -0.49
N ALA A 2 6.36 7.99 0.62
CA ALA A 2 6.99 7.48 1.83
C ALA A 2 6.25 6.24 2.34
N GLY A 3 6.97 5.32 2.94
CA GLY A 3 6.41 4.16 3.58
C GLY A 3 7.54 3.23 4.01
N PRO A 4 7.47 2.59 5.19
CA PRO A 4 8.42 1.53 5.51
C PRO A 4 8.31 0.46 4.41
N PRO A 5 9.43 -0.17 3.98
CA PRO A 5 9.43 -1.11 2.87
C PRO A 5 8.33 -2.18 3.00
N CYS A 6 7.71 -2.57 1.88
CA CYS A 6 6.61 -3.53 1.83
C CYS A 6 6.91 -4.86 2.57
N SER A 7 8.19 -5.27 2.65
CA SER A 7 8.65 -6.43 3.41
C SER A 7 8.51 -6.26 4.94
N LEU A 8 8.63 -5.04 5.47
CA LEU A 8 8.27 -4.71 6.86
C LEU A 8 6.75 -4.67 7.06
N MET A 9 5.95 -4.53 6.00
CA MET A 9 4.49 -4.47 6.08
C MET A 9 3.81 -5.85 6.24
N VAL A 10 4.53 -6.96 6.04
CA VAL A 10 4.07 -8.29 6.52
C VAL A 10 3.82 -8.23 8.03
N ASN A 11 4.58 -7.39 8.75
CA ASN A 11 4.38 -7.10 10.16
C ASN A 11 3.24 -6.08 10.44
N ALA A 12 2.47 -5.65 9.45
CA ALA A 12 1.20 -4.95 9.66
C ALA A 12 0.01 -5.79 9.15
N CYS A 13 0.28 -6.98 8.60
CA CYS A 13 -0.73 -7.89 8.12
C CYS A 13 -1.49 -8.52 9.28
N GLN A 14 -2.81 -8.47 9.18
CA GLN A 14 -3.76 -8.97 10.17
C GLN A 14 -3.46 -10.40 10.63
N SER A 15 -3.15 -11.29 9.69
CA SER A 15 -2.98 -12.73 9.92
C SER A 15 -1.70 -13.06 10.68
N VAL A 16 -0.60 -12.36 10.42
CA VAL A 16 0.70 -12.63 11.05
C VAL A 16 0.70 -12.10 12.49
N HIS A 17 0.07 -10.95 12.70
CA HIS A 17 0.12 -10.22 13.98
C HIS A 17 -1.11 -10.40 14.86
N ARG A 18 -2.10 -11.16 14.39
CA ARG A 18 -3.38 -11.38 15.09
C ARG A 18 -4.05 -10.05 15.45
N ARG A 19 -4.01 -9.09 14.52
CA ARG A 19 -4.70 -7.79 14.68
C ARG A 19 -6.21 -7.98 14.47
N SER A 20 -7.00 -7.21 15.17
CA SER A 20 -8.47 -7.14 15.01
C SER A 20 -8.94 -5.73 15.37
N GLU A 21 -10.23 -5.45 15.18
CA GLU A 21 -10.81 -4.14 15.57
C GLU A 21 -10.61 -3.85 17.05
N TRP A 22 -10.74 -4.86 17.89
CA TRP A 22 -10.53 -4.79 19.34
C TRP A 22 -9.06 -4.86 19.76
N ARG A 23 -8.17 -5.28 18.84
CA ARG A 23 -6.74 -5.50 19.11
C ARG A 23 -5.90 -4.95 17.97
N LEU A 24 -5.95 -3.63 17.81
CA LEU A 24 -5.25 -2.93 16.71
C LEU A 24 -3.74 -3.19 16.73
N GLU A 25 -3.11 -3.19 17.91
CA GLU A 25 -1.66 -3.40 18.08
C GLU A 25 -1.22 -4.86 17.87
N GLY A 26 -2.16 -5.80 17.74
CA GLY A 26 -1.89 -7.23 17.56
C GLY A 26 -1.40 -7.92 18.84
N ASP A 27 -0.76 -9.09 18.69
CA ASP A 27 -0.23 -9.86 19.82
C ASP A 27 1.13 -9.35 20.31
N THR A 28 1.10 -8.33 21.16
CA THR A 28 2.29 -7.66 21.72
C THR A 28 3.17 -8.54 22.62
N ARG A 29 2.78 -9.77 22.93
CA ARG A 29 3.67 -10.76 23.56
C ARG A 29 4.85 -11.12 22.65
N TRP A 30 4.67 -11.02 21.32
CA TRP A 30 5.71 -11.30 20.34
C TRP A 30 6.60 -10.08 20.09
N PHE A 31 7.91 -10.27 20.19
CA PHE A 31 8.91 -9.20 19.96
C PHE A 31 8.74 -8.53 18.58
N LYS A 32 8.52 -9.32 17.52
CA LYS A 32 8.33 -8.81 16.15
C LYS A 32 7.12 -7.87 16.02
N VAL A 33 6.04 -8.14 16.76
CA VAL A 33 4.84 -7.29 16.78
C VAL A 33 5.16 -5.96 17.47
N ARG A 34 5.79 -6.00 18.66
CA ARG A 34 6.21 -4.79 19.39
C ARG A 34 7.16 -3.92 18.56
N MET A 35 8.16 -4.54 17.93
CA MET A 35 9.14 -3.85 17.09
C MET A 35 8.45 -3.16 15.90
N SER A 36 7.50 -3.85 15.24
CA SER A 36 6.73 -3.25 14.16
C SER A 36 5.89 -2.05 14.60
N ASN A 37 5.21 -2.15 15.75
CA ASN A 37 4.44 -1.03 16.29
C ASN A 37 5.36 0.17 16.59
N ARG A 38 6.56 -0.06 17.13
CA ARG A 38 7.56 1.01 17.35
C ARG A 38 8.02 1.66 16.04
N ILE A 39 8.33 0.87 15.01
CA ILE A 39 8.72 1.41 13.69
C ILE A 39 7.61 2.30 13.13
N TRP A 40 6.36 1.84 13.19
CA TRP A 40 5.22 2.61 12.69
C TRP A 40 4.94 3.88 13.51
N LYS A 41 5.07 3.82 14.84
CA LYS A 41 4.96 5.00 15.71
C LYS A 41 6.03 6.04 15.39
N ASN A 42 7.28 5.61 15.23
CA ASN A 42 8.39 6.52 14.86
C ASN A 42 8.17 7.12 13.47
N PHE A 43 7.71 6.31 12.50
CA PHE A 43 7.38 6.80 11.17
C PHE A 43 6.26 7.84 11.20
N ALA A 44 5.22 7.63 12.01
CA ALA A 44 4.14 8.60 12.20
C ALA A 44 4.65 9.93 12.81
N VAL A 45 5.57 9.89 13.77
CA VAL A 45 6.19 11.11 14.33
C VAL A 45 6.95 11.88 13.24
N VAL A 46 7.72 11.20 12.40
CA VAL A 46 8.44 11.82 11.28
C VAL A 46 7.46 12.45 10.29
N LEU A 47 6.40 11.73 9.90
CA LEU A 47 5.38 12.25 9.00
C LEU A 47 4.68 13.48 9.58
N LYS A 48 4.39 13.50 10.89
CA LYS A 48 3.82 14.68 11.56
C LYS A 48 4.74 15.91 11.42
N ALA A 49 6.05 15.74 11.61
CA ALA A 49 7.03 16.82 11.40
C ALA A 49 7.05 17.32 9.93
N ILE A 50 6.96 16.40 8.96
CA ILE A 50 6.91 16.73 7.53
C ILE A 50 5.61 17.49 7.18
N ILE A 51 4.47 17.11 7.76
CA ILE A 51 3.19 17.82 7.58
C ILE A 51 3.29 19.26 8.05
N HIS A 52 3.89 19.50 9.23
CA HIS A 52 4.07 20.85 9.76
C HIS A 52 4.97 21.72 8.87
N ARG A 53 5.75 21.14 7.96
CA ARG A 53 6.56 21.85 6.96
C ARG A 53 5.81 22.11 5.64
N GLY A 54 4.52 21.75 5.55
CA GLY A 54 3.73 21.93 4.33
C GLY A 54 4.17 21.04 3.16
N VAL A 55 4.92 19.96 3.44
CA VAL A 55 5.44 19.07 2.39
C VAL A 55 4.34 18.11 1.93
N PHE A 56 4.31 17.84 0.63
CA PHE A 56 3.45 16.81 0.05
C PHE A 56 3.84 15.43 0.58
N ILE A 57 2.86 14.71 1.13
CA ILE A 57 3.02 13.35 1.62
C ILE A 57 2.05 12.44 0.88
N CYS A 58 2.55 11.32 0.41
CA CYS A 58 1.73 10.20 -0.04
C CYS A 58 2.30 8.91 0.57
N VAL A 59 1.52 8.29 1.45
CA VAL A 59 1.82 7.02 2.10
C VAL A 59 1.01 5.91 1.43
N GLU A 60 1.71 4.94 0.86
CA GLU A 60 1.11 3.76 0.24
C GLU A 60 1.03 2.62 1.23
N GLN A 61 -0.14 1.98 1.35
CA GLN A 61 -0.32 0.76 2.13
C GLN A 61 -1.20 -0.24 1.39
N PRO A 62 -0.96 -1.56 1.52
CA PRO A 62 -1.95 -2.56 1.11
C PRO A 62 -3.30 -2.29 1.76
N ALA A 63 -4.40 -2.48 1.04
CA ALA A 63 -5.75 -2.20 1.57
C ALA A 63 -6.11 -3.01 2.82
N GLN A 64 -5.47 -4.17 3.00
CA GLN A 64 -5.63 -5.06 4.16
C GLN A 64 -4.72 -4.69 5.34
N SER A 65 -3.83 -3.70 5.17
CA SER A 65 -2.95 -3.24 6.25
C SER A 65 -3.77 -2.58 7.36
N TRP A 66 -3.45 -2.93 8.60
CA TRP A 66 -4.03 -2.31 9.78
C TRP A 66 -3.25 -1.08 10.26
N ALA A 67 -2.15 -0.71 9.57
CA ALA A 67 -1.30 0.42 9.95
C ALA A 67 -2.10 1.73 9.98
N LEU A 68 -2.88 2.02 8.93
CA LEU A 68 -3.66 3.26 8.85
C LEU A 68 -4.84 3.32 9.84
N LYS A 69 -5.19 2.19 10.48
CA LYS A 69 -6.24 2.12 11.50
C LYS A 69 -5.71 2.42 12.91
N GLN A 70 -4.40 2.43 13.11
CA GLN A 70 -3.78 2.68 14.41
C GLN A 70 -3.99 4.13 14.85
N GLU A 71 -4.04 4.36 16.16
CA GLU A 71 -4.32 5.66 16.76
C GLU A 71 -3.38 6.76 16.27
N TYR A 72 -2.08 6.49 16.22
CA TYR A 72 -1.07 7.44 15.75
C TYR A 72 -1.24 7.85 14.28
N PHE A 73 -1.86 7.02 13.42
CA PHE A 73 -2.23 7.44 12.05
C PHE A 73 -3.56 8.19 12.01
N ARG A 74 -4.51 7.86 12.89
CA ARG A 74 -5.78 8.60 13.00
C ARG A 74 -5.53 10.05 13.43
N GLU A 75 -4.63 10.27 14.38
CA GLU A 75 -4.18 11.62 14.75
C GLU A 75 -3.54 12.35 13.57
N LEU A 76 -2.67 11.65 12.84
CA LEU A 76 -1.98 12.18 11.68
C LEU A 76 -2.94 12.61 10.56
N ILE A 77 -3.97 11.79 10.32
CA ILE A 77 -5.07 12.10 9.39
C ILE A 77 -5.75 13.40 9.78
N LYS A 78 -6.07 13.57 11.06
CA LYS A 78 -6.72 14.79 11.58
C LYS A 78 -5.81 16.01 11.42
N ILE A 79 -4.57 15.91 11.87
CA ILE A 79 -3.60 17.02 11.86
C ILE A 79 -3.27 17.47 10.43
N GLY A 80 -3.07 16.52 9.51
CA GLY A 80 -2.68 16.80 8.14
C GLY A 80 -3.85 17.00 7.17
N ASN A 81 -5.09 17.01 7.66
CA ASN A 81 -6.31 16.98 6.83
C ASN A 81 -6.21 15.94 5.69
N MET A 82 -5.68 14.77 6.02
CA MET A 82 -5.29 13.78 5.02
C MET A 82 -6.52 13.00 4.54
N THR A 83 -6.50 12.63 3.26
CA THR A 83 -7.52 11.77 2.65
C THR A 83 -6.94 10.41 2.34
N THR A 84 -7.75 9.36 2.48
CA THR A 84 -7.39 8.01 2.04
C THR A 84 -8.08 7.70 0.73
N THR A 85 -7.30 7.36 -0.30
CA THR A 85 -7.80 6.98 -1.62
C THR A 85 -7.44 5.53 -1.92
N THR A 86 -8.45 4.71 -2.24
CA THR A 86 -8.23 3.31 -2.63
C THR A 86 -8.05 3.20 -4.14
N THR A 87 -6.99 2.53 -4.57
CA THR A 87 -6.71 2.20 -5.96
C THR A 87 -6.18 0.77 -6.09
N TRP A 88 -5.87 0.35 -7.33
CA TRP A 88 -5.28 -0.96 -7.61
C TRP A 88 -4.04 -0.82 -8.47
N MET A 89 -2.92 -1.38 -8.00
CA MET A 89 -1.63 -1.33 -8.71
C MET A 89 -1.70 -1.90 -10.13
N ALA A 90 -2.63 -2.83 -10.36
CA ALA A 90 -2.91 -3.44 -11.66
C ALA A 90 -3.26 -2.43 -12.78
N PHE A 91 -3.94 -1.33 -12.44
CA PHE A 91 -4.25 -0.24 -13.38
C PHE A 91 -3.00 0.55 -13.80
N TYR A 92 -1.92 0.41 -13.03
CA TYR A 92 -0.62 1.01 -13.30
C TYR A 92 0.38 -0.05 -13.77
N ASN A 93 -0.07 -1.03 -14.57
CA ASN A 93 0.79 -2.06 -15.17
C ASN A 93 1.55 -2.98 -14.20
N HIS A 94 1.22 -2.96 -12.90
CA HIS A 94 1.81 -3.87 -11.93
C HIS A 94 1.36 -5.31 -12.17
N ASP A 95 2.22 -6.29 -11.86
CA ASP A 95 1.97 -7.71 -12.09
C ASP A 95 1.05 -8.36 -11.03
N LEU A 96 0.74 -7.66 -9.94
CA LEU A 96 -0.25 -8.09 -8.93
C LEU A 96 -1.52 -7.24 -8.93
N LEU A 97 -2.65 -7.92 -8.69
CA LEU A 97 -3.92 -7.33 -8.24
C LEU A 97 -3.83 -6.87 -6.78
N LYS A 98 -2.91 -5.93 -6.50
CA LYS A 98 -2.72 -5.35 -5.17
C LYS A 98 -3.67 -4.16 -5.03
N ALA A 99 -4.68 -4.30 -4.17
CA ALA A 99 -5.47 -3.17 -3.68
C ALA A 99 -4.63 -2.37 -2.69
N THR A 100 -4.64 -1.05 -2.84
CA THR A 100 -3.75 -0.14 -2.14
C THR A 100 -4.51 1.10 -1.67
N HIS A 101 -4.24 1.50 -0.43
CA HIS A 101 -4.64 2.78 0.15
C HIS A 101 -3.50 3.79 0.00
N LEU A 102 -3.85 4.96 -0.52
CA LEU A 102 -2.99 6.13 -0.60
C LEU A 102 -3.47 7.15 0.44
N LEU A 103 -2.71 7.32 1.52
CA LEU A 103 -2.97 8.35 2.52
C LEU A 103 -2.16 9.60 2.15
N SER A 104 -2.82 10.72 1.90
CA SER A 104 -2.17 11.94 1.40
C SER A 104 -2.82 13.22 1.92
N ASN A 105 -2.01 14.27 2.11
CA ASN A 105 -2.48 15.63 2.36
C ASN A 105 -2.80 16.41 1.07
N CYS A 106 -2.64 15.80 -0.10
CA CYS A 106 -3.04 16.36 -1.39
C CYS A 106 -4.41 15.81 -1.83
N ARG A 107 -5.38 16.70 -2.07
CA ARG A 107 -6.72 16.33 -2.53
C ARG A 107 -6.75 15.76 -3.94
N ALA A 108 -5.84 16.19 -4.82
CA ALA A 108 -5.76 15.67 -6.19
C ALA A 108 -5.50 14.16 -6.24
N ILE A 109 -4.94 13.55 -5.17
CA ILE A 109 -4.78 12.10 -5.08
C ILE A 109 -6.11 11.34 -5.26
N GLN A 110 -7.25 11.97 -4.95
CA GLN A 110 -8.57 11.36 -5.08
C GLN A 110 -8.90 10.99 -6.54
N SER A 111 -8.29 11.65 -7.52
CA SER A 111 -8.44 11.32 -8.95
C SER A 111 -7.84 9.94 -9.29
N MET A 112 -6.93 9.43 -8.46
CA MET A 112 -6.35 8.09 -8.59
C MET A 112 -7.28 6.97 -8.10
N ARG A 113 -8.46 7.29 -7.55
CA ARG A 113 -9.42 6.28 -7.09
C ARG A 113 -9.81 5.37 -8.24
N LYS A 114 -9.63 4.06 -8.06
CA LYS A 114 -10.06 3.04 -9.03
C LYS A 114 -10.75 1.90 -8.31
N VAL A 115 -11.88 1.45 -8.87
CA VAL A 115 -12.62 0.28 -8.38
C VAL A 115 -12.37 -0.87 -9.33
N MET A 116 -11.89 -2.00 -8.82
CA MET A 116 -11.64 -3.20 -9.60
C MET A 116 -12.95 -3.95 -9.84
N THR A 117 -13.44 -3.96 -11.08
CA THR A 117 -14.62 -4.74 -11.46
C THR A 117 -14.27 -6.21 -11.72
N LYS A 118 -15.31 -7.07 -11.85
CA LYS A 118 -15.12 -8.46 -12.30
C LYS A 118 -14.49 -8.53 -13.71
N LYS A 119 -14.88 -7.61 -14.60
CA LYS A 119 -14.35 -7.52 -15.96
C LYS A 119 -12.87 -7.16 -15.96
N ASP A 120 -12.48 -6.16 -15.16
CA ASP A 120 -11.08 -5.74 -15.01
C ASP A 120 -10.21 -6.88 -14.46
N ARG A 121 -10.71 -7.60 -13.45
CA ARG A 121 -10.02 -8.76 -12.89
C ARG A 121 -9.79 -9.85 -13.93
N LYS A 122 -10.82 -10.17 -14.74
CA LYS A 122 -10.70 -11.15 -15.83
C LYS A 122 -9.67 -10.70 -16.87
N HIS A 123 -9.73 -9.43 -17.28
CA HIS A 123 -8.79 -8.87 -18.24
C HIS A 123 -7.35 -8.89 -17.71
N PHE A 124 -7.16 -8.50 -16.45
CA PHE A 124 -5.87 -8.54 -15.78
C PHE A 124 -5.28 -9.96 -15.75
N ASN A 125 -6.06 -10.94 -15.31
CA ASN A 125 -5.61 -12.33 -15.22
C ASN A 125 -5.21 -12.87 -16.59
N ALA A 126 -6.02 -12.62 -17.62
CA ALA A 126 -5.70 -13.02 -18.99
C ALA A 126 -4.39 -12.37 -19.49
N ARG A 127 -4.19 -11.08 -19.21
CA ARG A 127 -2.94 -10.36 -19.54
C ARG A 127 -1.74 -10.94 -18.80
N PHE A 128 -1.91 -11.22 -17.50
CA PHE A 128 -0.87 -11.79 -16.65
C PHE A 128 -0.45 -13.19 -17.12
N GLU A 129 -1.42 -14.07 -17.36
CA GLU A 129 -1.19 -15.41 -17.90
C GLU A 129 -0.49 -15.35 -19.26
N LYS A 130 -0.96 -14.49 -20.17
CA LYS A 130 -0.32 -14.29 -21.48
C LYS A 130 1.13 -13.83 -21.36
N ARG A 131 1.45 -12.91 -20.43
CA ARG A 131 2.82 -12.48 -20.16
C ARG A 131 3.66 -13.61 -19.57
N ASN A 132 3.12 -14.34 -18.61
CA ASN A 132 3.82 -15.45 -17.96
C ASN A 132 4.13 -16.59 -18.93
N ARG A 133 3.24 -16.92 -19.88
CA ARG A 133 3.50 -17.92 -20.93
C ARG A 133 4.66 -17.54 -21.86
N ARG A 134 4.98 -16.25 -21.98
CA ARG A 134 6.08 -15.74 -22.82
C ARG A 134 7.42 -15.65 -22.08
N ARG A 135 7.43 -15.81 -20.77
CA ARG A 135 8.65 -15.74 -19.96
C ARG A 135 9.30 -17.12 -19.91
N ALA A 136 10.62 -17.17 -20.05
CA ALA A 136 11.39 -18.39 -19.79
C ALA A 136 11.14 -18.91 -18.36
N ASN A 137 11.04 -17.98 -17.40
CA ASN A 137 10.69 -18.26 -16.01
C ASN A 137 9.36 -17.57 -15.64
N PRO A 138 8.24 -18.29 -15.60
CA PRO A 138 6.96 -17.73 -15.19
C PRO A 138 7.02 -17.13 -13.78
N ARG A 139 6.46 -15.93 -13.60
CA ARG A 139 6.45 -15.29 -12.28
C ARG A 139 5.35 -15.89 -11.41
N VAL A 140 5.74 -16.41 -10.26
CA VAL A 140 4.84 -16.89 -9.21
C VAL A 140 5.02 -16.00 -7.98
N TYR A 141 3.96 -15.27 -7.63
CA TYR A 141 3.95 -14.33 -6.50
C TYR A 141 3.32 -14.93 -5.25
N HIS A 142 2.35 -15.82 -5.41
CA HIS A 142 1.73 -16.55 -4.32
C HIS A 142 1.25 -17.91 -4.82
N SER A 143 1.24 -18.89 -3.92
CA SER A 143 0.68 -20.21 -4.15
C SER A 143 -0.37 -20.50 -3.08
N VAL A 144 -1.41 -21.25 -3.46
CA VAL A 144 -2.36 -21.80 -2.49
C VAL A 144 -1.70 -23.00 -1.84
N VAL A 145 -1.72 -23.06 -0.51
CA VAL A 145 -1.21 -24.19 0.28
C VAL A 145 -2.34 -24.79 1.08
N GLN A 146 -2.41 -26.12 1.16
CA GLN A 146 -3.37 -26.80 2.02
C GLN A 146 -2.74 -26.97 3.41
N LYS A 147 -3.45 -26.56 4.45
CA LYS A 147 -3.01 -26.72 5.84
C LYS A 147 -3.40 -28.10 6.37
N ARG A 148 -2.83 -28.47 7.52
CA ARG A 148 -3.12 -29.75 8.21
C ARG A 148 -4.61 -29.92 8.57
N ASP A 149 -5.31 -28.83 8.81
CA ASP A 149 -6.75 -28.79 9.11
C ASP A 149 -7.65 -28.87 7.87
N GLY A 150 -7.06 -29.09 6.68
CA GLY A 150 -7.78 -29.12 5.40
C GLY A 150 -8.10 -27.74 4.82
N SER A 151 -7.90 -26.65 5.57
CA SER A 151 -8.16 -25.29 5.09
C SER A 151 -7.12 -24.83 4.06
N LYS A 152 -7.51 -23.93 3.16
CA LYS A 152 -6.60 -23.30 2.20
C LYS A 152 -5.94 -22.08 2.83
N GLY A 153 -4.61 -22.00 2.70
CA GLY A 153 -3.78 -20.85 3.00
C GLY A 153 -3.10 -20.30 1.76
N TRP A 154 -2.35 -19.21 1.94
CA TRP A 154 -1.52 -18.61 0.90
C TRP A 154 -0.07 -18.58 1.36
N GLN A 155 0.85 -18.93 0.47
CA GLN A 155 2.29 -18.81 0.68
C GLN A 155 2.86 -17.85 -0.38
N GLY A 156 3.82 -17.01 0.01
CA GLY A 156 4.53 -16.14 -0.92
C GLY A 156 5.41 -16.97 -1.86
N GLY A 157 5.36 -16.64 -3.15
CA GLY A 157 6.21 -17.24 -4.17
C GLY A 157 7.56 -16.52 -4.29
N PRO A 158 8.51 -17.08 -5.07
CA PRO A 158 9.88 -16.55 -5.18
C PRO A 158 9.92 -15.11 -5.75
N HIS A 159 8.90 -14.70 -6.50
CA HIS A 159 8.83 -13.37 -7.09
C HIS A 159 8.07 -12.36 -6.23
N LEU A 160 7.62 -12.72 -5.02
CA LEU A 160 6.84 -11.79 -4.19
C LEU A 160 7.62 -10.51 -3.85
N ALA A 161 8.93 -10.62 -3.60
CA ALA A 161 9.75 -9.46 -3.26
C ALA A 161 9.81 -8.41 -4.39
N SER A 162 9.83 -8.82 -5.66
CA SER A 162 9.84 -7.88 -6.79
C SER A 162 8.54 -7.11 -6.96
N SER A 163 7.47 -7.53 -6.29
CA SER A 163 6.22 -6.77 -6.23
C SER A 163 6.24 -5.59 -5.25
N ALA A 164 7.36 -5.38 -4.56
CA ALA A 164 7.57 -4.20 -3.73
C ALA A 164 7.89 -2.94 -4.55
N GLU A 165 8.31 -3.10 -5.81
CA GLU A 165 8.66 -1.99 -6.69
C GLU A 165 7.41 -1.26 -7.20
N TYR A 166 7.46 0.07 -7.17
CA TYR A 166 6.45 0.90 -7.81
C TYR A 166 6.69 0.94 -9.32
N THR A 167 5.63 0.81 -10.10
CA THR A 167 5.72 0.96 -11.55
C THR A 167 5.92 2.43 -11.92
N SER A 168 6.59 2.69 -13.04
CA SER A 168 6.78 4.05 -13.55
C SER A 168 5.44 4.77 -13.77
N SER A 169 4.41 4.09 -14.28
CA SER A 169 3.09 4.68 -14.48
C SER A 169 2.37 5.03 -13.18
N PHE A 170 2.60 4.29 -12.10
CA PHE A 170 2.08 4.66 -10.78
C PHE A 170 2.81 5.90 -10.25
N CYS A 171 4.14 5.92 -10.35
CA CYS A 171 4.95 7.08 -9.94
C CYS A 171 4.56 8.35 -10.71
N LEU A 172 4.39 8.26 -12.03
CA LEU A 172 3.93 9.35 -12.88
C LEU A 172 2.55 9.86 -12.49
N ALA A 173 1.60 8.95 -12.18
CA ALA A 173 0.27 9.35 -11.74
C ALA A 173 0.31 10.11 -10.40
N VAL A 174 1.13 9.66 -9.45
CA VAL A 174 1.32 10.38 -8.17
C VAL A 174 2.01 11.73 -8.38
N TYR A 175 3.00 11.79 -9.28
CA TYR A 175 3.67 13.03 -9.65
C TYR A 175 2.70 14.03 -10.29
N GLN A 176 1.79 13.56 -11.15
CA GLN A 176 0.76 14.40 -11.74
C GLN A 176 -0.16 15.01 -10.68
N CYS A 177 -0.61 14.22 -9.69
CA CYS A 177 -1.38 14.74 -8.56
C CYS A 177 -0.60 15.76 -7.73
N TRP A 178 0.73 15.63 -7.64
CA TRP A 178 1.57 16.61 -6.96
C TRP A 178 1.65 17.93 -7.74
N LEU A 179 1.83 17.87 -9.06
CA LEU A 179 1.82 19.04 -9.95
C LEU A 179 0.48 19.78 -9.88
N GLU A 180 -0.64 19.06 -9.96
CA GLU A 180 -2.00 19.63 -9.86
C GLU A 180 -2.28 20.31 -8.52
N ALA A 181 -1.58 19.90 -7.46
CA ALA A 181 -1.73 20.48 -6.13
C ALA A 181 -0.79 21.67 -5.88
N GLN A 182 0.16 21.95 -6.77
CA GLN A 182 0.97 23.15 -6.65
C GLN A 182 0.07 24.38 -6.89
N PRO A 183 0.22 25.45 -6.09
CA PRO A 183 -0.38 26.72 -6.46
C PRO A 183 0.12 27.12 -7.84
N ALA A 184 -0.74 27.72 -8.66
CA ALA A 184 -0.33 28.30 -9.93
C ALA A 184 0.87 29.22 -9.65
N GLN A 185 2.01 28.95 -10.31
CA GLN A 185 3.12 29.88 -10.20
C GLN A 185 2.67 31.21 -10.80
N PRO A 186 2.92 32.35 -10.12
CA PRO A 186 2.65 33.64 -10.71
C PRO A 186 3.41 33.70 -12.05
N ALA A 187 2.74 34.18 -13.10
CA ALA A 187 3.38 34.40 -14.39
C ALA A 187 4.65 35.23 -14.15
N GLN A 188 5.81 34.71 -14.57
CA GLN A 188 7.03 35.50 -14.53
C GLN A 188 6.82 36.71 -15.46
N PRO A 189 7.06 37.94 -14.98
CA PRO A 189 6.86 39.15 -15.77
C PRO A 189 7.80 39.23 -16.98
#